data_AF-A0A7X9PGB0-F1
#
_entry.id   AF-A0A7X9PGB0-F1
#
_cell.length_a   1.000
_cell.length_b   1.000
_cell.length_c   1.000
_cell.angle_alpha   90.00
_cell.angle_beta   90.00
_cell.angle_gamma   90.00
#
_symmetry.space_group_name_H-M   'P 1'
#
loop_
_entity.id
_entity.type
_entity.pdbx_description
1 polymer ?
#
loop_
_entity_poly.entity_id
_entity_poly.type
_entity_poly.pdbx_seq_one_letter_code
_entity_poly.pdbx_strand_id
1 'polypeptide(L)'
;MMKLKIIMIIFIIYLFVISAFLCGCTPVTVDNVIDLNRERYVSKIDPLKFEQYHGKRILLSSIQDQSDNNNFYYYNPQRTIGYKLNYSDSSMQQPIASYYWYALKKAFQSAGIKVVEHSPYYDAELTLILHSLTDEEIQFEIDLIKSDKLTYNKYYVVRLPTVESSNAEMLEKRAYAMLDSIVTTILNDPDFQKALLTPFVDVEQKYKNIEGVVLYNGEVIRGEIIEMNTDIIKIRAKNGRVMSYSFIKEVESLIKK
;
A
#
# COMPACT_ATOMS: atom_id res chain seq x y z
N MET A 1 54.12 -46.58 -14.77
CA MET A 1 53.62 -45.75 -15.89
C MET A 1 52.10 -45.73 -16.06
N MET A 2 51.36 -46.85 -15.84
CA MET A 2 49.91 -46.91 -16.06
C MET A 2 49.07 -46.06 -15.08
N LYS A 3 49.45 -46.01 -13.79
CA LYS A 3 48.75 -45.21 -12.77
C LYS A 3 48.82 -43.69 -13.00
N LEU A 4 49.93 -43.19 -13.56
CA LEU A 4 50.12 -41.76 -13.83
C LEU A 4 49.23 -41.29 -15.00
N LYS A 5 49.02 -42.15 -16.01
CA LYS A 5 48.10 -41.86 -17.13
C LYS A 5 46.64 -41.81 -16.68
N ILE A 6 46.23 -42.68 -15.76
CA ILE A 6 44.87 -42.70 -15.23
C ILE A 6 44.59 -41.45 -14.38
N ILE A 7 45.53 -41.04 -13.53
CA ILE A 7 45.41 -39.81 -12.74
C ILE A 7 45.32 -38.57 -13.65
N MET A 8 46.12 -38.52 -14.72
CA MET A 8 46.10 -37.41 -15.68
C MET A 8 44.77 -37.34 -16.45
N ILE A 9 44.19 -38.48 -16.84
CA ILE A 9 42.88 -38.54 -17.51
C ILE A 9 41.76 -38.08 -16.58
N ILE A 10 41.77 -38.51 -15.31
CA ILE A 10 40.79 -38.06 -14.31
C ILE A 10 40.89 -36.55 -14.10
N PHE A 11 42.12 -35.99 -14.06
CA PHE A 11 42.33 -34.55 -13.89
C PHE A 11 41.81 -33.74 -15.09
N ILE A 12 42.01 -34.23 -16.32
CA ILE A 12 41.50 -33.57 -17.54
C ILE A 12 39.97 -33.62 -17.60
N ILE A 13 39.35 -34.74 -17.22
CA ILE A 13 37.88 -34.86 -17.15
C ILE A 13 37.33 -33.90 -16.09
N TYR A 14 37.97 -33.80 -14.93
CA TYR A 14 37.56 -32.88 -13.87
C TYR A 14 37.65 -31.42 -14.31
N LEU A 15 38.71 -31.05 -15.06
CA LEU A 15 38.86 -29.71 -15.64
C LEU A 15 37.77 -29.40 -16.68
N PHE A 16 37.35 -30.38 -17.46
CA PHE A 16 36.28 -30.25 -18.47
C PHE A 16 34.87 -30.14 -17.83
N VAL A 17 34.65 -30.81 -16.70
CA VAL A 17 33.39 -30.70 -15.94
C VAL A 17 33.29 -29.36 -15.22
N ILE A 18 34.41 -28.83 -14.69
CA ILE A 18 34.44 -27.50 -14.07
C ILE A 18 34.26 -26.39 -15.13
N SER A 19 34.84 -26.53 -16.32
CA SER A 19 34.66 -25.53 -17.39
C SER A 19 33.24 -25.51 -17.97
N ALA A 20 32.53 -26.66 -17.95
CA ALA A 20 31.12 -26.73 -18.34
C ALA A 20 30.16 -26.04 -17.35
N PHE A 21 30.54 -25.89 -16.07
CA PHE A 21 29.78 -25.12 -15.09
C PHE A 21 30.02 -23.59 -15.15
N LEU A 22 31.01 -23.14 -15.92
CA LEU A 22 31.35 -21.72 -16.08
C LEU A 22 30.78 -21.08 -17.37
N CYS A 23 30.12 -21.86 -18.22
CA CYS A 23 29.46 -21.36 -19.43
C CYS A 23 27.95 -21.34 -19.22
N GLY A 24 27.35 -20.19 -18.91
CA GLY A 24 25.90 -20.05 -19.03
C GLY A 24 25.16 -18.93 -18.31
N CYS A 25 25.83 -17.97 -17.66
CA CYS A 25 25.17 -16.68 -17.40
C CYS A 25 25.59 -15.72 -18.50
N THR A 26 24.95 -15.82 -19.67
CA THR A 26 24.96 -14.67 -20.59
C THR A 26 24.35 -13.49 -19.83
N PRO A 27 25.04 -12.35 -19.73
CA PRO A 27 24.47 -11.18 -19.09
C PRO A 27 23.16 -10.87 -19.81
N VAL A 28 22.05 -10.85 -19.09
CA VAL A 28 20.76 -10.50 -19.68
C VAL A 28 20.88 -9.05 -20.14
N THR A 29 20.83 -8.83 -21.45
CA THR A 29 20.84 -7.50 -22.03
C THR A 29 19.42 -6.98 -22.07
N VAL A 30 19.24 -5.75 -21.59
CA VAL A 30 17.98 -5.02 -21.78
C VAL A 30 18.01 -4.49 -23.21
N ASP A 31 17.22 -5.08 -24.08
CA ASP A 31 17.18 -4.77 -25.51
C ASP A 31 16.30 -3.55 -25.80
N ASN A 32 15.33 -3.28 -24.91
CA ASN A 32 14.37 -2.20 -25.06
C ASN A 32 14.09 -1.52 -23.71
N VAL A 33 14.11 -0.19 -23.68
CA VAL A 33 13.79 0.60 -22.48
C VAL A 33 12.59 1.48 -22.77
N ILE A 34 11.52 1.27 -22.01
CA ILE A 34 10.28 2.02 -22.08
C ILE A 34 10.33 3.14 -21.03
N ASP A 35 10.27 4.38 -21.48
CA ASP A 35 10.13 5.51 -20.58
C ASP A 35 8.70 5.60 -20.06
N LEU A 36 8.53 5.51 -18.75
CA LEU A 36 7.26 5.75 -18.08
C LEU A 36 7.29 7.11 -17.39
N ASN A 37 6.27 7.90 -17.68
CA ASN A 37 6.07 9.21 -17.09
C ASN A 37 4.76 9.21 -16.29
N ARG A 38 4.82 9.56 -15.01
CA ARG A 38 3.62 9.63 -14.17
C ARG A 38 2.63 10.72 -14.61
N GLU A 39 3.06 11.77 -15.32
CA GLU A 39 2.20 12.83 -15.84
C GLU A 39 1.40 12.39 -17.06
N ARG A 40 1.97 11.52 -17.91
CA ARG A 40 1.27 10.91 -19.05
C ARG A 40 0.24 9.86 -18.62
N TYR A 41 0.39 9.31 -17.41
CA TYR A 41 -0.62 8.42 -16.85
C TYR A 41 -1.92 9.18 -16.54
N VAL A 42 -2.96 8.80 -17.29
CA VAL A 42 -4.37 9.16 -17.08
C VAL A 42 -5.11 7.86 -16.78
N SER A 43 -5.60 7.73 -15.55
CA SER A 43 -6.36 6.54 -15.12
C SER A 43 -7.65 6.39 -15.91
N LYS A 44 -8.00 5.15 -16.26
CA LYS A 44 -9.22 4.78 -16.98
C LYS A 44 -10.25 4.11 -16.08
N ILE A 45 -10.09 4.20 -14.75
CA ILE A 45 -11.07 3.69 -13.80
C ILE A 45 -12.39 4.44 -13.97
N ASP A 46 -13.49 3.67 -14.08
CA ASP A 46 -14.85 4.21 -14.11
C ASP A 46 -15.31 4.54 -12.67
N PRO A 47 -15.50 5.83 -12.32
CA PRO A 47 -15.96 6.22 -10.98
C PRO A 47 -17.34 5.64 -10.64
N LEU A 48 -18.23 5.44 -11.63
CA LEU A 48 -19.59 4.95 -11.39
C LEU A 48 -19.60 3.51 -10.86
N LYS A 49 -18.58 2.71 -11.21
CA LYS A 49 -18.39 1.35 -10.67
C LYS A 49 -18.05 1.36 -9.17
N PHE A 50 -17.50 2.47 -8.67
CA PHE A 50 -16.96 2.61 -7.33
C PHE A 50 -17.67 3.70 -6.53
N GLU A 51 -18.91 4.04 -6.89
CA GLU A 51 -19.71 5.11 -6.28
C GLU A 51 -19.83 4.96 -4.74
N GLN A 52 -19.83 3.73 -4.22
CA GLN A 52 -19.84 3.47 -2.77
C GLN A 52 -18.63 4.04 -2.02
N TYR A 53 -17.53 4.32 -2.73
CA TYR A 53 -16.31 4.93 -2.19
C TYR A 53 -16.27 6.45 -2.38
N HIS A 54 -17.25 7.04 -3.08
CA HIS A 54 -17.23 8.45 -3.40
C HIS A 54 -17.12 9.32 -2.14
N GLY A 55 -16.11 10.19 -2.13
CA GLY A 55 -15.83 11.11 -1.04
C GLY A 55 -15.11 10.50 0.17
N LYS A 56 -14.87 9.18 0.19
CA LYS A 56 -14.02 8.55 1.22
C LYS A 56 -12.62 9.13 1.17
N ARG A 57 -11.98 9.26 2.33
CA ARG A 57 -10.66 9.85 2.48
C ARG A 57 -9.67 8.78 2.93
N ILE A 58 -8.64 8.56 2.12
CA ILE A 58 -7.53 7.69 2.48
C ILE A 58 -6.27 8.53 2.64
N LEU A 59 -5.59 8.38 3.77
CA LEU A 59 -4.20 8.82 3.91
C LEU A 59 -3.31 7.75 3.27
N LEU A 60 -2.76 8.01 2.09
CA LEU A 60 -1.79 7.11 1.47
C LEU A 60 -0.42 7.40 2.10
N SER A 61 -0.12 6.70 3.19
CA SER A 61 0.98 7.05 4.10
C SER A 61 2.34 6.65 3.55
N SER A 62 2.49 5.39 3.13
CA SER A 62 3.75 4.91 2.59
C SER A 62 3.56 3.87 1.49
N ILE A 63 4.46 3.92 0.51
CA ILE A 63 4.73 2.82 -0.40
C ILE A 63 6.19 2.43 -0.19
N GLN A 64 6.43 1.15 0.04
CA GLN A 64 7.77 0.58 0.12
C GLN A 64 7.99 -0.35 -1.06
N ASP A 65 9.22 -0.40 -1.55
CA ASP A 65 9.64 -1.34 -2.59
C ASP A 65 10.63 -2.33 -2.00
N GLN A 66 10.25 -3.60 -2.01
CA GLN A 66 11.05 -4.75 -1.60
C GLN A 66 11.28 -5.72 -2.78
N SER A 67 10.95 -5.30 -4.01
CA SER A 67 11.18 -6.11 -5.20
C SER A 67 12.67 -6.22 -5.53
N ASP A 68 13.06 -7.29 -6.23
CA ASP A 68 14.43 -7.50 -6.72
C ASP A 68 14.71 -6.69 -8.00
N ASN A 69 14.41 -5.40 -7.92
CA ASN A 69 14.61 -4.42 -8.97
C ASN A 69 15.60 -3.37 -8.49
N ASN A 70 16.14 -2.60 -9.43
CA ASN A 70 16.83 -1.38 -9.05
C ASN A 70 15.77 -0.30 -8.72
N ASN A 71 16.16 0.73 -7.96
CA ASN A 71 15.20 1.72 -7.47
C ASN A 71 14.51 2.56 -8.56
N PHE A 72 14.93 2.52 -9.82
CA PHE A 72 14.45 3.41 -10.89
C PHE A 72 13.87 2.67 -12.10
N TYR A 73 13.96 1.34 -12.12
CA TYR A 73 13.53 0.49 -13.22
C TYR A 73 12.92 -0.80 -12.69
N TYR A 74 11.87 -1.25 -13.36
CA TYR A 74 11.44 -2.64 -13.28
C TYR A 74 11.48 -3.29 -14.67
N TYR A 75 11.27 -4.59 -14.74
CA TYR A 75 11.50 -5.36 -15.96
C TYR A 75 10.36 -6.30 -16.30
N ASN A 76 10.34 -6.80 -17.53
CA ASN A 76 9.64 -8.03 -17.82
C ASN A 76 10.33 -9.25 -17.15
N PRO A 77 9.64 -10.40 -17.01
CA PRO A 77 10.20 -11.56 -16.32
C PRO A 77 11.56 -12.04 -16.91
N GLN A 78 11.74 -11.89 -18.22
CA GLN A 78 12.98 -12.28 -18.91
C GLN A 78 14.09 -11.22 -18.84
N ARG A 79 13.81 -10.05 -18.23
CA ARG A 79 14.68 -8.85 -18.14
C ARG A 79 15.24 -8.34 -19.47
N THR A 80 14.55 -8.59 -20.57
CA THR A 80 14.87 -8.07 -21.91
C THR A 80 14.23 -6.72 -22.18
N ILE A 81 13.18 -6.36 -21.44
CA ILE A 81 12.49 -5.07 -21.50
C ILE A 81 12.60 -4.39 -20.13
N GLY A 82 13.11 -3.17 -20.09
CA GLY A 82 13.18 -2.35 -18.90
C GLY A 82 12.17 -1.20 -18.95
N TYR A 83 11.64 -0.82 -17.80
CA TYR A 83 10.70 0.28 -17.65
C TYR A 83 11.33 1.35 -16.77
N LYS A 84 11.77 2.45 -17.37
CA LYS A 84 12.42 3.57 -16.68
C LYS A 84 11.39 4.52 -16.12
N LEU A 85 11.45 4.78 -14.82
CA LEU A 85 10.47 5.63 -14.13
C LEU A 85 10.94 7.08 -14.07
N ASN A 86 10.11 8.02 -14.53
CA ASN A 86 10.44 9.45 -14.57
C ASN A 86 9.33 10.31 -13.96
N TYR A 87 9.71 11.48 -13.40
CA TYR A 87 8.77 12.48 -12.87
C TYR A 87 7.90 13.13 -13.94
N SER A 88 8.50 13.45 -15.10
CA SER A 88 7.89 14.09 -16.27
C SER A 88 8.65 13.72 -17.54
N ASP A 89 8.24 14.25 -18.69
CA ASP A 89 8.97 14.05 -19.95
C ASP A 89 10.33 14.74 -19.84
N SER A 90 11.39 14.04 -20.25
CA SER A 90 12.79 14.51 -20.16
C SER A 90 13.26 14.89 -18.74
N SER A 91 12.64 14.34 -17.68
CA SER A 91 13.05 14.58 -16.29
C SER A 91 14.08 13.59 -15.77
N MET A 92 14.54 13.83 -14.54
CA MET A 92 15.27 12.82 -13.76
C MET A 92 14.41 11.58 -13.48
N GLN A 93 15.11 10.47 -13.21
CA GLN A 93 14.47 9.23 -12.80
C GLN A 93 13.80 9.39 -11.43
N GLN A 94 12.68 8.71 -11.22
CA GLN A 94 11.93 8.72 -9.98
C GLN A 94 12.03 7.34 -9.31
N PRO A 95 12.27 7.27 -7.98
CA PRO A 95 12.24 6.01 -7.24
C PRO A 95 10.92 5.24 -7.44
N ILE A 96 10.95 3.90 -7.52
CA ILE A 96 9.77 3.03 -7.67
C ILE A 96 8.69 3.38 -6.65
N ALA A 97 9.04 3.40 -5.37
CA ALA A 97 8.11 3.75 -4.30
C ALA A 97 7.41 5.10 -4.53
N SER A 98 8.19 6.12 -4.93
CA SER A 98 7.65 7.44 -5.21
C SER A 98 6.77 7.44 -6.46
N TYR A 99 7.20 6.80 -7.56
CA TYR A 99 6.44 6.72 -8.79
C TYR A 99 5.06 6.10 -8.55
N TYR A 100 5.04 4.94 -7.88
CA TYR A 100 3.81 4.24 -7.54
C TYR A 100 2.92 5.05 -6.59
N TRP A 101 3.50 5.79 -5.64
CA TRP A 101 2.70 6.61 -4.72
C TRP A 101 1.86 7.65 -5.50
N TYR A 102 2.49 8.39 -6.42
CA TYR A 102 1.78 9.41 -7.21
C TYR A 102 0.84 8.79 -8.25
N ALA A 103 1.22 7.67 -8.85
CA ALA A 103 0.38 6.96 -9.81
C ALA A 103 -0.89 6.39 -9.14
N LEU A 104 -0.73 5.64 -8.04
CA LEU A 104 -1.86 5.07 -7.31
C LEU A 104 -2.75 6.16 -6.69
N LYS A 105 -2.19 7.28 -6.25
CA LYS A 105 -2.97 8.46 -5.86
C LYS A 105 -3.97 8.87 -6.96
N LYS A 106 -3.51 9.01 -8.21
CA LYS A 106 -4.38 9.36 -9.35
C LYS A 106 -5.45 8.29 -9.58
N ALA A 107 -5.08 7.01 -9.53
CA ALA A 107 -6.00 5.89 -9.73
C ALA A 107 -7.11 5.86 -8.66
N PHE A 108 -6.77 5.98 -7.38
CA PHE A 108 -7.76 6.09 -6.30
C PHE A 108 -8.65 7.32 -6.46
N GLN A 109 -8.10 8.46 -6.87
CA GLN A 109 -8.87 9.68 -7.14
C GLN A 109 -9.87 9.50 -8.29
N SER A 110 -9.50 8.81 -9.36
CA SER A 110 -10.41 8.46 -10.45
C SER A 110 -11.55 7.53 -10.01
N ALA A 111 -11.36 6.75 -8.95
CA ALA A 111 -12.41 5.94 -8.32
C ALA A 111 -13.32 6.73 -7.37
N GLY A 112 -13.16 8.06 -7.25
CA GLY A 112 -13.95 8.91 -6.35
C GLY A 112 -13.41 9.01 -4.92
N ILE A 113 -12.25 8.41 -4.61
CA ILE A 113 -11.61 8.48 -3.29
C ILE A 113 -10.70 9.71 -3.20
N LYS A 114 -10.85 10.47 -2.12
CA LYS A 114 -9.97 11.59 -1.79
C LYS A 114 -8.69 11.08 -1.11
N VAL A 115 -7.58 11.09 -1.84
CA VAL A 115 -6.27 10.79 -1.24
C VAL A 115 -5.70 12.05 -0.60
N VAL A 116 -5.42 11.98 0.71
CA VAL A 116 -4.82 13.07 1.49
C VAL A 116 -3.34 12.77 1.79
N GLU A 117 -2.52 13.81 1.87
CA GLU A 117 -1.07 13.70 2.12
C GLU A 117 -0.71 13.98 3.58
N HIS A 118 -1.28 15.05 4.13
CA HIS A 118 -1.06 15.48 5.51
C HIS A 118 -2.37 16.05 6.02
N SER A 119 -3.15 15.24 6.72
CA SER A 119 -4.44 15.64 7.28
C SER A 119 -4.72 14.81 8.52
N PRO A 120 -5.21 15.41 9.63
CA PRO A 120 -5.76 14.64 10.74
C PRO A 120 -7.16 14.08 10.41
N TYR A 121 -7.74 14.47 9.27
CA TYR A 121 -9.07 14.06 8.85
C TYR A 121 -9.01 13.11 7.65
N TYR A 122 -8.98 11.81 7.93
CA TYR A 122 -9.08 10.71 6.97
C TYR A 122 -9.97 9.60 7.55
N ASP A 123 -10.50 8.74 6.68
CA ASP A 123 -11.35 7.63 7.10
C ASP A 123 -10.53 6.35 7.35
N ALA A 124 -9.38 6.24 6.69
CA ALA A 124 -8.36 5.22 6.93
C ALA A 124 -6.98 5.66 6.43
N GLU A 125 -5.94 5.14 7.06
CA GLU A 125 -4.58 5.16 6.54
C GLU A 125 -4.32 3.88 5.75
N LEU A 126 -3.68 4.00 4.59
CA LEU A 126 -3.29 2.90 3.73
C LEU A 126 -1.77 2.91 3.56
N THR A 127 -1.14 1.78 3.85
CA THR A 127 0.26 1.51 3.48
C THR A 127 0.31 0.41 2.44
N LEU A 128 1.39 0.38 1.66
CA LEU A 128 1.60 -0.63 0.62
C LEU A 128 3.07 -1.06 0.57
N ILE A 129 3.31 -2.36 0.43
CA ILE A 129 4.63 -2.95 0.22
C ILE A 129 4.62 -3.71 -1.10
N LEU A 130 5.46 -3.31 -2.06
CA LEU A 130 5.69 -4.03 -3.30
C LEU A 130 6.69 -5.16 -3.03
N HIS A 131 6.23 -6.41 -3.12
CA HIS A 131 7.07 -7.61 -2.89
C HIS A 131 7.69 -8.12 -4.21
N SER A 132 6.96 -8.01 -5.31
CA SER A 132 7.45 -8.36 -6.65
C SER A 132 6.85 -7.41 -7.68
N LEU A 133 7.66 -7.00 -8.65
CA LEU A 133 7.27 -6.01 -9.64
C LEU A 133 7.83 -6.38 -11.03
N THR A 134 6.94 -6.83 -11.90
CA THR A 134 7.19 -7.03 -13.34
C THR A 134 6.09 -6.39 -14.18
N ASP A 135 6.26 -6.35 -15.50
CA ASP A 135 5.22 -5.86 -16.42
C ASP A 135 4.08 -6.85 -16.71
N GLU A 136 4.20 -8.08 -16.21
CA GLU A 136 3.19 -9.14 -16.31
C GLU A 136 2.47 -9.38 -14.99
N GLU A 137 3.20 -9.30 -13.88
CA GLU A 137 2.70 -9.58 -12.53
C GLU A 137 3.28 -8.60 -11.50
N ILE A 138 2.40 -8.11 -10.62
CA ILE A 138 2.78 -7.36 -9.43
C ILE A 138 2.22 -8.07 -8.21
N GLN A 139 3.08 -8.30 -7.22
CA GLN A 139 2.69 -8.84 -5.93
C GLN A 139 2.94 -7.79 -4.85
N PHE A 140 1.93 -7.53 -4.03
CA PHE A 140 2.00 -6.46 -3.04
C PHE A 140 1.10 -6.76 -1.85
N GLU A 141 1.43 -6.15 -0.73
CA GLU A 141 0.66 -6.22 0.50
C GLU A 141 0.15 -4.83 0.85
N ILE A 142 -1.06 -4.76 1.41
CA ILE A 142 -1.60 -3.50 1.94
C ILE A 142 -2.08 -3.69 3.37
N ASP A 143 -1.91 -2.62 4.16
CA ASP A 143 -2.54 -2.46 5.46
C ASP A 143 -3.53 -1.31 5.43
N LEU A 144 -4.71 -1.53 6.00
CA LEU A 144 -5.67 -0.46 6.28
C LEU A 144 -5.73 -0.21 7.79
N ILE A 145 -5.29 0.96 8.21
CA ILE A 145 -5.20 1.39 9.60
C ILE A 145 -6.32 2.40 9.87
N LYS A 146 -7.07 2.21 10.95
CA LYS A 146 -8.09 3.17 11.42
C LYS A 146 -7.90 3.42 12.92
N SER A 147 -7.78 4.70 13.29
CA SER A 147 -7.48 5.13 14.67
C SER A 147 -6.36 4.30 15.30
N ASP A 148 -5.22 4.24 14.60
CA ASP A 148 -4.00 3.52 14.98
C ASP A 148 -4.14 1.99 15.16
N LYS A 149 -5.24 1.41 14.66
CA LYS A 149 -5.45 -0.05 14.66
C LYS A 149 -5.44 -0.60 13.24
N LEU A 150 -4.68 -1.66 13.03
CA LEU A 150 -4.74 -2.46 11.81
C LEU A 150 -6.12 -3.11 11.71
N THR A 151 -6.93 -2.68 10.74
CA THR A 151 -8.30 -3.18 10.53
C THR A 151 -8.40 -4.16 9.37
N TYR A 152 -7.41 -4.16 8.49
CA TYR A 152 -7.33 -5.05 7.34
C TYR A 152 -5.89 -5.17 6.89
N ASN A 153 -5.48 -6.38 6.54
CA ASN A 153 -4.20 -6.70 5.93
C ASN A 153 -4.46 -7.74 4.85
N LYS A 154 -3.86 -7.59 3.67
CA LYS A 154 -3.94 -8.61 2.62
C LYS A 154 -2.80 -8.53 1.63
N TYR A 155 -2.39 -9.71 1.18
CA TYR A 155 -1.49 -9.93 0.06
C TYR A 155 -2.28 -10.09 -1.25
N TYR A 156 -1.86 -9.37 -2.28
CA TYR A 156 -2.45 -9.36 -3.61
C TYR A 156 -1.46 -9.82 -4.67
N VAL A 157 -2.01 -10.44 -5.70
CA VAL A 157 -1.30 -10.76 -6.94
C VAL A 157 -2.15 -10.24 -8.09
N VAL A 158 -1.62 -9.29 -8.85
CA VAL A 158 -2.29 -8.71 -10.02
C VAL A 158 -1.51 -9.11 -11.26
N ARG A 159 -2.22 -9.65 -12.25
CA ARG A 159 -1.66 -10.15 -13.51
C ARG A 159 -2.32 -9.48 -14.69
N LEU A 160 -1.52 -9.12 -15.68
CA LEU A 160 -2.00 -8.77 -17.01
C LEU A 160 -1.61 -9.87 -18.02
N PRO A 161 -2.46 -10.21 -19.00
CA PRO A 161 -2.13 -11.23 -20.01
C PRO A 161 -0.83 -10.90 -20.73
N THR A 162 0.11 -11.83 -20.88
CA THR A 162 1.39 -11.59 -21.57
C THR A 162 1.17 -11.06 -22.99
N VAL A 163 2.03 -10.15 -23.45
CA VAL A 163 1.97 -9.59 -24.81
C VAL A 163 3.35 -9.67 -25.45
N GLU A 164 3.44 -10.37 -26.58
CA GLU A 164 4.66 -10.41 -27.39
C GLU A 164 4.69 -9.18 -28.32
N SER A 165 5.21 -8.07 -27.81
CA SER A 165 5.35 -6.83 -28.56
C SER A 165 6.58 -6.07 -28.10
N SER A 166 7.33 -5.52 -29.05
CA SER A 166 8.41 -4.56 -28.80
C SER A 166 7.95 -3.10 -28.98
N ASN A 167 6.67 -2.87 -29.30
CA ASN A 167 6.14 -1.52 -29.52
C ASN A 167 6.07 -0.74 -28.20
N ALA A 168 6.87 0.33 -28.10
CA ALA A 168 7.00 1.11 -26.87
C ALA A 168 5.69 1.75 -26.40
N GLU A 169 4.88 2.30 -27.31
CA GLU A 169 3.61 2.95 -26.95
C GLU A 169 2.60 1.94 -26.38
N MET A 170 2.55 0.73 -26.94
CA MET A 170 1.70 -0.34 -26.43
C MET A 170 2.15 -0.79 -25.03
N LEU A 171 3.46 -0.99 -24.84
CA LEU A 171 4.03 -1.41 -23.55
C LEU A 171 3.84 -0.34 -22.47
N GLU A 172 3.97 0.93 -22.82
CA GLU A 172 3.64 2.05 -21.94
C GLU A 172 2.15 2.03 -21.53
N LYS A 173 1.24 1.93 -22.49
CA LYS A 173 -0.21 1.84 -22.21
C LYS A 173 -0.55 0.64 -21.33
N ARG A 174 0.15 -0.48 -21.52
CA ARG A 174 0.01 -1.68 -20.70
C ARG A 174 0.49 -1.44 -19.27
N ALA A 175 1.65 -0.81 -19.08
CA ALA A 175 2.14 -0.43 -17.76
C ALA A 175 1.14 0.48 -17.02
N TYR A 176 0.50 1.41 -17.73
CA TYR A 176 -0.58 2.24 -17.16
C TYR A 176 -1.85 1.45 -16.82
N ALA A 177 -2.22 0.46 -17.63
CA ALA A 177 -3.33 -0.43 -17.32
C ALA A 177 -3.07 -1.28 -16.06
N MET A 178 -1.81 -1.61 -15.76
CA MET A 178 -1.44 -2.31 -14.53
C MET A 178 -1.73 -1.46 -13.28
N LEU A 179 -1.48 -0.15 -13.33
CA LEU A 179 -1.81 0.77 -12.24
C LEU A 179 -3.33 0.81 -11.96
N ASP A 180 -4.14 0.90 -13.02
CA ASP A 180 -5.60 0.81 -12.91
C ASP A 180 -6.03 -0.54 -12.33
N SER A 181 -5.36 -1.63 -12.73
CA SER A 181 -5.66 -2.99 -12.28
C SER A 181 -5.34 -3.21 -10.80
N ILE A 182 -4.25 -2.62 -10.28
CA ILE A 182 -3.94 -2.62 -8.84
C ILE A 182 -5.10 -2.04 -8.04
N VAL A 183 -5.49 -0.79 -8.34
CA VAL A 183 -6.56 -0.11 -7.58
C VAL A 183 -7.90 -0.81 -7.77
N THR A 184 -8.23 -1.21 -9.00
CA THR A 184 -9.45 -1.96 -9.29
C THR A 184 -9.51 -3.28 -8.51
N THR A 185 -8.38 -3.98 -8.35
CA THR A 185 -8.33 -5.23 -7.58
C THR A 185 -8.59 -4.99 -6.10
N ILE A 186 -7.96 -3.96 -5.52
CA ILE A 186 -8.17 -3.56 -4.12
C ILE A 186 -9.64 -3.17 -3.88
N LEU A 187 -10.20 -2.32 -4.75
CA LEU A 187 -11.57 -1.80 -4.58
C LEU A 187 -12.67 -2.84 -4.89
N ASN A 188 -12.37 -3.92 -5.62
CA ASN A 188 -13.32 -5.02 -5.81
C ASN A 188 -13.21 -6.08 -4.71
N ASP A 189 -12.23 -5.99 -3.81
CA ASP A 189 -12.13 -6.93 -2.69
C ASP A 189 -13.24 -6.63 -1.66
N PRO A 190 -14.17 -7.57 -1.41
CA PRO A 190 -15.27 -7.35 -0.47
C PRO A 190 -14.79 -7.12 0.96
N ASP A 191 -13.65 -7.71 1.36
CA ASP A 191 -13.10 -7.54 2.70
C ASP A 191 -12.47 -6.14 2.85
N PHE A 192 -11.79 -5.66 1.80
CA PHE A 192 -11.30 -4.27 1.76
C PHE A 192 -12.48 -3.29 1.77
N GLN A 193 -13.51 -3.54 0.96
CA GLN A 193 -14.73 -2.76 0.93
C GLN A 193 -15.35 -2.66 2.32
N LYS A 194 -15.55 -3.80 2.99
CA LYS A 194 -16.06 -3.84 4.35
C LYS A 194 -15.17 -3.06 5.29
N ALA A 195 -13.85 -3.27 5.24
CA ALA A 195 -12.89 -2.61 6.12
C ALA A 195 -12.94 -1.09 5.95
N LEU A 196 -12.93 -0.57 4.73
CA LEU A 196 -12.92 0.86 4.45
C LEU A 196 -14.29 1.52 4.69
N LEU A 197 -15.39 0.91 4.23
CA LEU A 197 -16.71 1.54 4.28
C LEU A 197 -17.38 1.45 5.64
N THR A 198 -17.04 0.44 6.45
CA THR A 198 -17.54 0.35 7.83
C THR A 198 -16.98 1.56 8.59
N PRO A 199 -17.84 2.44 9.12
CA PRO A 199 -17.38 3.50 10.01
C PRO A 199 -16.60 2.84 11.14
N PHE A 200 -15.36 3.28 11.36
CA PHE A 200 -14.71 2.92 12.60
C PHE A 200 -15.54 3.59 13.69
N VAL A 201 -16.26 2.79 14.48
CA VAL A 201 -16.91 3.29 15.68
C VAL A 201 -15.77 3.54 16.66
N ASP A 202 -15.12 4.68 16.46
CA ASP A 202 -14.37 5.32 17.49
C ASP A 202 -15.35 5.58 18.65
N VAL A 203 -14.80 5.55 19.84
CA VAL A 203 -15.55 5.61 21.09
C VAL A 203 -16.45 6.86 21.19
N GLU A 204 -16.20 7.88 20.36
CA GLU A 204 -17.06 9.06 20.14
C GLU A 204 -18.55 8.72 19.91
N GLN A 205 -18.87 7.60 19.26
CA GLN A 205 -20.28 7.24 19.05
C GLN A 205 -20.86 6.34 20.15
N LYS A 206 -20.02 5.62 20.90
CA LYS A 206 -20.45 4.74 21.99
C LYS A 206 -21.09 5.54 23.14
N TYR A 207 -20.64 6.78 23.33
CA TYR A 207 -21.05 7.63 24.44
C TYR A 207 -21.80 8.89 24.03
N LYS A 208 -22.26 8.99 22.77
CA LYS A 208 -22.97 10.18 22.26
C LYS A 208 -24.23 10.56 23.06
N ASN A 209 -24.80 9.59 23.79
CA ASN A 209 -25.98 9.75 24.65
C ASN A 209 -25.62 10.13 26.10
N ILE A 210 -24.33 10.32 26.42
CA ILE A 210 -23.83 10.78 27.71
C ILE A 210 -23.39 12.23 27.53
N GLU A 211 -23.88 13.13 28.38
CA GLU A 211 -23.57 14.57 28.35
C GLU A 211 -22.71 15.04 29.54
N GLY A 212 -22.41 14.13 30.48
CA GLY A 212 -21.57 14.45 31.63
C GLY A 212 -21.47 13.32 32.65
N VAL A 213 -20.77 13.60 33.73
CA VAL A 213 -20.55 12.71 34.87
C VAL A 213 -20.81 13.47 36.17
N VAL A 214 -21.35 12.76 37.17
CA VAL A 214 -21.47 13.23 38.55
C VAL A 214 -20.42 12.49 39.36
N LEU A 215 -19.63 13.23 40.12
CA LEU A 215 -18.59 12.69 41.00
C LEU A 215 -19.13 12.49 42.42
N TYR A 216 -18.54 11.58 43.20
CA TYR A 216 -18.97 11.30 44.59
C TYR A 216 -18.89 12.50 45.54
N ASN A 217 -18.09 13.51 45.21
CA ASN A 217 -18.03 14.78 45.96
C ASN A 217 -19.19 15.73 45.61
N GLY A 218 -20.12 15.33 44.73
CA GLY A 218 -21.24 16.12 44.24
C GLY A 218 -20.92 17.03 43.05
N GLU A 219 -19.68 17.04 42.54
CA GLU A 219 -19.30 17.86 41.39
C GLU A 219 -19.87 17.30 40.08
N VAL A 220 -20.34 18.20 39.22
CA VAL A 220 -20.96 17.85 37.94
C VAL A 220 -20.10 18.34 36.80
N ILE A 221 -19.60 17.40 35.99
CA ILE A 221 -18.74 17.70 34.85
C ILE A 221 -19.50 17.42 33.57
N ARG A 222 -19.74 18.47 32.77
CA ARG A 222 -20.43 18.37 31.47
C ARG A 222 -19.44 18.44 30.31
N GLY A 223 -19.64 17.59 29.31
CA GLY A 223 -18.68 17.45 28.22
C GLY A 223 -18.90 16.19 27.38
N GLU A 224 -17.98 15.98 26.44
CA GLU A 224 -17.95 14.81 25.57
C GLU A 224 -17.11 13.70 26.21
N ILE A 225 -17.67 12.48 26.33
CA ILE A 225 -16.88 11.34 26.79
C ILE A 225 -15.99 10.86 25.64
N ILE A 226 -14.69 10.97 25.87
CA ILE A 226 -13.65 10.63 24.90
C ILE A 226 -13.17 9.18 25.12
N GLU A 227 -13.22 8.70 26.36
CA GLU A 227 -12.80 7.34 26.74
C GLU A 227 -13.54 6.90 27.99
N MET A 228 -13.95 5.63 28.07
CA MET A 228 -14.48 5.03 29.30
C MET A 228 -14.23 3.53 29.27
N ASN A 229 -13.61 3.02 30.33
CA ASN A 229 -13.35 1.59 30.58
C ASN A 229 -13.69 1.26 32.05
N THR A 230 -13.27 0.10 32.57
CA THR A 230 -13.57 -0.31 33.95
C THR A 230 -12.88 0.53 35.01
N ASP A 231 -11.79 1.21 34.65
CA ASP A 231 -10.89 1.86 35.60
C ASP A 231 -11.06 3.38 35.57
N ILE A 232 -11.26 3.94 34.38
CA ILE A 232 -11.30 5.39 34.15
C ILE A 232 -12.40 5.84 33.19
N ILE A 233 -12.77 7.11 33.35
CA ILE A 233 -13.51 7.91 32.37
C ILE A 233 -12.73 9.18 32.03
N LYS A 234 -12.62 9.48 30.74
CA LYS A 234 -12.09 10.76 30.26
C LYS A 234 -13.21 11.57 29.63
N ILE A 235 -13.29 12.83 30.03
CA ILE A 235 -14.28 13.80 29.55
C ILE A 235 -13.59 15.06 29.07
N ARG A 236 -13.98 15.53 27.89
CA ARG A 236 -13.60 16.85 27.35
C ARG A 236 -14.69 17.84 27.73
N ALA A 237 -14.39 18.73 28.68
CA ALA A 237 -15.31 19.78 29.10
C ALA A 237 -15.54 20.81 27.99
N LYS A 238 -16.60 21.61 28.11
CA LYS A 238 -16.98 22.64 27.12
C LYS A 238 -15.89 23.69 26.85
N ASN A 239 -14.98 23.90 27.80
CA ASN A 239 -13.83 24.79 27.66
C ASN A 239 -12.62 24.14 26.96
N GLY A 240 -12.77 22.92 26.43
CA GLY A 240 -11.72 22.15 25.76
C GLY A 240 -10.79 21.38 26.70
N ARG A 241 -10.89 21.57 28.02
CA ARG A 241 -10.04 20.86 29.00
C ARG A 241 -10.44 19.39 29.07
N VAL A 242 -9.45 18.51 28.95
CA VAL A 242 -9.62 17.07 29.16
C VAL A 242 -9.35 16.74 30.63
N MET A 243 -10.26 16.01 31.25
CA MET A 243 -10.18 15.55 32.63
C MET A 243 -10.40 14.05 32.68
N SER A 244 -9.71 13.38 33.61
CA SER A 244 -9.74 11.93 33.79
C SER A 244 -10.09 11.63 35.23
N TYR A 245 -11.02 10.72 35.44
CA TYR A 245 -11.48 10.30 36.76
C TYR A 245 -11.49 8.79 36.85
N SER A 246 -11.24 8.25 38.04
CA SER A 246 -11.42 6.83 38.32
C SER A 246 -12.90 6.48 38.33
N PHE A 247 -13.29 5.52 37.49
CA PHE A 247 -14.67 5.07 37.38
C PHE A 247 -15.20 4.47 38.69
N ILE A 248 -14.34 3.76 39.43
CA ILE A 248 -14.70 3.09 40.68
C ILE A 248 -14.63 4.02 41.88
N LYS A 249 -13.67 4.96 41.89
CA LYS A 249 -13.36 5.75 43.10
C LYS A 249 -13.98 7.14 43.11
N GLU A 250 -14.29 7.69 41.93
CA GLU A 250 -14.64 9.11 41.81
C GLU A 250 -16.00 9.32 41.14
N VAL A 251 -16.44 8.40 40.27
CA VAL A 251 -17.68 8.57 39.50
C VAL A 251 -18.86 7.96 40.24
N GLU A 252 -19.86 8.80 40.55
CA GLU A 252 -21.12 8.37 41.15
C GLU A 252 -22.12 7.92 40.08
N SER A 253 -22.31 8.72 39.03
CA SER A 253 -23.27 8.42 37.97
C SER A 253 -22.96 9.13 36.64
N LEU A 254 -23.58 8.64 35.55
CA LEU A 254 -23.48 9.21 34.21
C LEU A 254 -24.74 10.00 33.87
N ILE A 255 -24.58 11.18 33.28
CA ILE A 255 -25.68 12.03 32.85
C ILE A 255 -25.99 11.70 31.39
N LYS A 256 -27.22 11.27 31.11
CA LYS A 256 -27.67 10.96 29.76
C LYS A 256 -28.38 12.15 29.14
N LYS A 257 -28.29 12.27 27.81
CA LYS A 257 -29.12 13.17 27.01
C LYS A 257 -30.59 12.76 27.03
#